data_AF-A0A2H0Q6U5-F1
#
_entry.id   AF-A0A2H0Q6U5-F1
#
_cell.length_a   1.000
_cell.length_b   1.000
_cell.length_c   1.000
_cell.angle_alpha   90.00
_cell.angle_beta   90.00
_cell.angle_gamma   90.00
#
_symmetry.space_group_name_H-M   'P 1'
#
loop_
_entity.id
_entity.type
_entity.pdbx_description
1 polymer ?
#
loop_
_entity_poly.entity_id
_entity_poly.type
_entity_poly.pdbx_seq_one_letter_code
_entity_poly.pdbx_strand_id
1 'polypeptide(L)'
;MKRIILFLCICSSAWAKSVSEPMTVVKMNWSADKKMYRLTMLKHAAVYWAPKKLEACLLQSMNSQTDYQLSFETKNLQLSDCKKVAASK
;
A
#
# COMPACT_ATOMS: atom_id res chain seq x y z
N MET A 1 -44.40 3.74 -24.55
CA MET A 1 -42.95 3.44 -24.72
C MET A 1 -42.16 4.21 -23.67
N LYS A 2 -42.02 3.70 -22.44
CA LYS A 2 -41.44 4.48 -21.33
C LYS A 2 -40.85 3.57 -20.24
N ARG A 3 -40.06 2.56 -20.62
CA ARG A 3 -39.39 1.65 -19.65
C ARG A 3 -38.10 1.03 -20.24
N ILE A 4 -37.16 1.86 -20.70
CA ILE A 4 -35.81 1.38 -21.09
C ILE A 4 -34.77 2.43 -20.68
N ILE A 5 -34.73 2.82 -19.41
CA ILE A 5 -33.62 3.61 -18.84
C ILE A 5 -33.40 3.16 -17.40
N LEU A 6 -33.13 1.87 -17.19
CA LEU A 6 -32.78 1.36 -15.85
C LEU A 6 -31.67 0.30 -15.88
N PHE A 7 -30.80 0.33 -16.88
CA PHE A 7 -29.76 -0.69 -17.07
C PHE A 7 -28.33 -0.15 -17.22
N LEU A 8 -28.06 1.08 -16.76
CA LEU A 8 -26.75 1.75 -16.97
C LEU A 8 -25.99 2.10 -15.68
N CYS A 9 -26.35 1.55 -14.52
CA CYS A 9 -25.71 1.86 -13.24
C CYS A 9 -24.94 0.69 -12.59
N ILE A 10 -24.46 -0.30 -13.34
CA ILE A 10 -23.75 -1.47 -12.77
C ILE A 10 -22.25 -1.52 -13.17
N CYS A 11 -21.77 -0.66 -14.07
CA CYS A 11 -20.39 -0.72 -14.54
C CYS A 11 -19.46 0.28 -13.83
N SER A 12 -19.22 0.16 -12.52
CA SER A 12 -18.15 0.95 -11.87
C SER A 12 -17.50 0.32 -10.62
N SER A 13 -17.65 -0.97 -10.35
CA SER A 13 -16.84 -1.62 -9.31
C SER A 13 -15.56 -2.20 -9.90
N ALA A 14 -14.72 -1.36 -10.49
CA ALA A 14 -13.32 -1.71 -10.73
C ALA A 14 -12.62 -1.72 -9.37
N TRP A 15 -12.75 -2.82 -8.63
CA TRP A 15 -12.07 -3.00 -7.35
C TRP A 15 -10.57 -2.93 -7.59
N ALA A 16 -9.93 -1.96 -6.96
CA ALA A 16 -8.48 -1.81 -7.02
C ALA A 16 -7.83 -3.07 -6.45
N LYS A 17 -7.04 -3.76 -7.26
CA LYS A 17 -6.35 -4.98 -6.83
C LYS A 17 -5.33 -4.60 -5.76
N SER A 18 -5.56 -5.08 -4.55
CA SER A 18 -4.58 -5.03 -3.48
C SER A 18 -3.55 -6.13 -3.71
N VAL A 19 -2.27 -5.77 -3.64
CA VAL A 19 -1.15 -6.70 -3.74
C VAL A 19 -0.49 -6.79 -2.37
N SER A 20 -0.01 -7.97 -2.02
CA SER A 20 0.75 -8.21 -0.80
C SER A 20 2.06 -8.89 -1.18
N GLU A 21 3.18 -8.23 -0.91
CA GLU A 21 4.50 -8.75 -1.28
C GLU A 21 5.58 -8.42 -0.23
N PRO A 22 6.63 -9.27 -0.13
CA PRO A 22 7.76 -9.01 0.75
C PRO A 22 8.62 -7.87 0.21
N MET A 23 8.79 -6.82 0.99
CA MET A 23 9.53 -5.61 0.62
C MET A 23 10.39 -5.11 1.78
N THR A 24 11.50 -4.45 1.44
CA THR A 24 12.32 -3.70 2.40
C THR A 24 12.12 -2.21 2.18
N VAL A 25 11.82 -1.49 3.25
CA VAL A 25 11.78 -0.02 3.21
C VAL A 25 13.21 0.51 3.25
N VAL A 26 13.59 1.34 2.29
CA VAL A 26 14.93 1.96 2.23
C VAL A 26 14.90 3.39 2.75
N LYS A 27 13.80 4.11 2.49
CA LYS A 27 13.64 5.51 2.88
C LYS A 27 12.20 5.78 3.27
N MET A 28 12.03 6.57 4.33
CA MET A 28 10.73 7.01 4.81
C MET A 28 10.80 8.48 5.24
N ASN A 29 9.93 9.32 4.69
CA ASN A 29 9.79 10.72 5.08
C ASN A 29 8.32 11.06 5.37
N TRP A 30 8.04 11.84 6.41
CA TRP A 30 6.69 12.34 6.67
C TRP A 30 6.32 13.47 5.69
N SER A 31 5.10 13.39 5.14
CA SER A 31 4.52 14.40 4.24
C SER A 31 3.39 15.12 4.96
N ALA A 32 3.63 16.37 5.36
CA ALA A 32 2.66 17.15 6.13
C ALA A 32 1.40 17.51 5.32
N ASP A 33 1.55 17.72 4.01
CA ASP A 33 0.49 18.00 3.04
C ASP A 33 -0.51 16.84 2.93
N LYS A 34 -0.02 15.61 2.82
CA LYS A 34 -0.84 14.40 2.65
C LYS A 34 -1.15 13.70 3.97
N LYS A 35 -0.55 14.14 5.08
CA LYS A 35 -0.60 13.48 6.40
C LYS A 35 -0.27 11.99 6.31
N MET A 36 0.74 11.65 5.49
CA MET A 36 1.16 10.28 5.21
C MET A 36 2.68 10.19 5.12
N TYR A 37 3.21 9.00 5.36
CA TYR A 37 4.61 8.66 5.08
C TYR A 37 4.81 8.40 3.59
N ARG A 38 5.80 9.06 3.02
CA ARG A 38 6.34 8.79 1.69
C ARG A 38 7.46 7.76 1.81
N LEU A 39 7.32 6.64 1.12
CA LEU A 39 8.21 5.49 1.22
C LEU A 39 8.88 5.17 -0.12
N THR A 40 10.10 4.66 -0.04
CA THR A 40 10.81 4.03 -1.17
C THR A 40 11.22 2.62 -0.75
N MET A 41 10.93 1.65 -1.63
CA MET A 41 11.21 0.24 -1.39
C MET A 41 12.46 -0.19 -2.16
N LEU A 42 13.17 -1.20 -1.66
CA LEU A 42 14.37 -1.71 -2.34
C LEU A 42 14.03 -2.42 -3.66
N LYS A 43 12.91 -3.16 -3.68
CA LYS A 43 12.52 -4.04 -4.79
C LYS A 43 11.88 -3.29 -5.96
N HIS A 44 11.32 -2.11 -5.72
CA HIS A 44 10.49 -1.40 -6.69
C HIS A 44 10.91 0.06 -6.81
N ALA A 45 11.07 0.53 -8.04
CA ALA A 45 11.36 1.94 -8.36
C ALA A 45 10.08 2.79 -8.31
N ALA A 46 9.37 2.76 -7.18
CA ALA A 46 8.11 3.48 -6.99
C ALA A 46 8.05 4.17 -5.63
N VAL A 47 7.20 5.20 -5.55
CA VAL A 47 6.92 5.94 -4.32
C VAL A 47 5.60 5.43 -3.75
N TYR A 48 5.66 4.93 -2.52
CA TYR A 48 4.50 4.43 -1.81
C TYR A 48 4.06 5.40 -0.72
N TRP A 49 2.80 5.32 -0.34
CA TRP A 49 2.21 6.14 0.71
C TRP A 49 1.70 5.28 1.85
N ALA A 50 2.03 5.61 3.09
CA ALA A 50 1.53 4.88 4.24
C ALA A 50 0.89 5.80 5.29
N PRO A 51 -0.24 5.38 5.89
CA PRO A 51 -0.82 6.09 7.01
C PRO A 51 0.06 5.96 8.25
N LYS A 52 -0.04 6.92 9.17
CA LYS A 52 0.74 6.98 10.42
C LYS A 52 0.65 5.70 11.27
N LYS A 53 -0.48 4.98 11.21
CA LYS A 53 -0.68 3.71 11.94
C LYS A 53 0.36 2.63 11.61
N LEU A 54 1.00 2.69 10.43
CA LEU A 54 2.00 1.69 10.01
C LEU A 54 3.44 2.08 10.35
N GLU A 55 3.65 3.27 10.92
CA GLU A 55 4.98 3.85 11.19
C GLU A 55 5.93 2.88 11.91
N ALA A 56 5.48 2.30 13.02
CA ALA A 56 6.32 1.43 13.84
C ALA A 56 6.83 0.21 13.04
N CYS A 57 5.98 -0.40 12.23
CA CYS A 57 6.34 -1.55 11.40
C CYS A 57 7.31 -1.15 10.27
N LEU A 58 7.07 -0.01 9.64
CA LEU A 58 7.92 0.51 8.56
C LEU A 58 9.31 0.92 9.06
N LEU A 59 9.38 1.56 10.24
CA LEU A 59 10.63 1.88 10.92
C LEU A 59 11.41 0.60 11.25
N GLN A 60 10.74 -0.45 11.72
CA GLN A 60 11.39 -1.73 11.96
C GLN A 60 11.98 -2.30 10.68
N SER A 61 11.21 -2.35 9.57
CA SER A 61 11.73 -2.80 8.26
C SER A 61 12.95 -2.01 7.80
N MET A 62 12.91 -0.68 7.95
CA MET A 62 13.99 0.21 7.53
C MET A 62 15.25 0.04 8.40
N ASN A 63 15.08 -0.05 9.72
CA ASN A 63 16.20 -0.16 10.65
C ASN A 63 16.86 -1.55 10.60
N SER A 64 16.08 -2.62 10.44
CA SER A 64 16.63 -3.98 10.33
C SER A 64 17.10 -4.31 8.91
N GLN A 65 16.74 -3.48 7.92
CA GLN A 65 16.94 -3.77 6.49
C GLN A 65 16.43 -5.16 6.08
N THR A 66 15.34 -5.62 6.69
CA THR A 66 14.73 -6.92 6.40
C THR A 66 13.38 -6.80 5.70
N ASP A 67 12.97 -7.89 5.09
CA ASP A 67 11.70 -7.97 4.37
C ASP A 67 10.52 -8.03 5.32
N TYR A 68 9.53 -7.19 5.02
CA TYR A 68 8.21 -7.17 5.64
C TYR A 68 7.18 -7.41 4.55
N GLN A 69 6.13 -8.15 4.90
CA GLN A 69 4.96 -8.35 4.05
C GLN A 69 4.16 -7.04 4.04
N LEU A 70 4.20 -6.32 2.92
CA LEU A 70 3.50 -5.05 2.73
C LEU A 70 2.30 -5.27 1.82
N SER A 71 1.13 -4.83 2.27
CA SER A 71 -0.08 -4.85 1.45
C SER A 71 -0.41 -3.44 0.99
N PHE A 72 -0.65 -3.25 -0.31
CA PHE A 72 -0.94 -1.94 -0.88
C PHE A 72 -1.93 -1.99 -2.04
N GLU A 73 -2.62 -0.89 -2.26
CA GLU A 73 -3.48 -0.67 -3.41
C GLU A 73 -2.63 -0.27 -4.62
N THR A 74 -2.74 -1.00 -5.73
CA THR A 74 -1.91 -0.78 -6.93
C THR A 74 -2.19 0.55 -7.64
N LYS A 75 -3.37 1.15 -7.45
CA LYS A 75 -3.76 2.42 -8.10
C LYS A 75 -3.04 3.63 -7.51
N ASN A 76 -2.98 3.72 -6.18
CA ASN A 76 -2.42 4.86 -5.47
C ASN A 76 -1.11 4.53 -4.75
N LEU A 77 -0.66 3.28 -4.84
CA LEU A 77 0.49 2.75 -4.10
C LEU A 77 0.40 3.01 -2.60
N GLN A 78 -0.82 2.97 -2.08
CA GLN A 78 -1.11 3.25 -0.68
C GLN A 78 -1.11 1.95 0.12
N LEU A 79 -0.29 1.89 1.16
CA LEU A 79 -0.20 0.76 2.06
C LEU A 79 -1.43 0.67 2.95
N SER A 80 -2.01 -0.52 3.00
CA SER A 80 -3.10 -0.89 3.90
C SER A 80 -2.59 -1.64 5.14
N ASP A 81 -1.52 -2.41 5.01
CA ASP A 81 -0.99 -3.31 6.04
C ASP A 81 0.53 -3.48 5.96
N CYS A 82 1.15 -3.82 7.10
CA CYS A 82 2.58 -4.11 7.23
C CYS A 82 2.78 -5.19 8.31
N LYS A 83 3.43 -6.30 7.95
CA LYS A 83 3.67 -7.45 8.84
C LYS A 83 5.08 -7.97 8.67
N LYS A 84 5.71 -8.40 9.77
CA LYS A 84 7.00 -9.08 9.70
C LYS A 84 6.83 -10.43 9.01
N VAL A 85 7.66 -10.74 8.02
CA VAL A 85 7.66 -12.06 7.39
C VAL A 85 8.12 -13.06 8.45
N ALA A 86 7.27 -14.03 8.80
CA ALA A 86 7.67 -15.13 9.67
C ALA A 86 8.74 -15.93 8.91
N ALA A 87 9.92 -16.10 9.48
CA ALA A 87 10.90 -17.01 8.94
C ALA A 87 10.26 -18.41 8.94
N SER A 88 10.01 -18.97 7.75
CA SER A 88 9.64 -20.38 7.63
C SER A 88 10.74 -21.20 8.29
N LYS A 89 10.40 -21.86 9.40
CA LYS A 89 11.25 -22.85 10.08
C LYS A 89 11.44 -24.07 9.21
#